data_AF-A0A960UV95-F1
#
_entry.id   AF-A0A960UV95-F1
#
_cell.length_a   1.000
_cell.length_b   1.000
_cell.length_c   1.000
_cell.angle_alpha   90.00
_cell.angle_beta   90.00
_cell.angle_gamma   90.00
#
_symmetry.space_group_name_H-M   'P 1'
#
loop_
_entity.id
_entity.type
_entity.pdbx_description
1 polymer ?
#
loop_
_entity_poly.entity_id
_entity_poly.type
_entity_poly.pdbx_seq_one_letter_code
_entity_poly.pdbx_strand_id
1 'polypeptide(L)'
;MQKKEHWGSRVGVILAVMGSAIGLGNFLRFPGLAAKYEGGAFMIPYFVALLLLGLPIAWLEWSMGRYGGDKGYHSSPGIFRALWKWKGSPYFGFLGLLVPVGIYMYYVFIEA
;
A
#
# COMPACT_ATOMS: atom_id res chain seq x y z
N MET A 1 28.18 6.07 10.70
CA MET A 1 26.71 6.22 10.76
C MET A 1 26.20 6.22 9.32
N GLN A 2 25.41 5.23 8.92
CA GLN A 2 24.89 5.15 7.54
C GLN A 2 23.90 6.30 7.33
N LYS A 3 24.13 7.14 6.32
CA LYS A 3 23.25 8.26 6.00
C LYS A 3 21.91 7.68 5.53
N LYS A 4 20.83 7.92 6.27
CA LYS A 4 19.49 7.49 5.86
C LYS A 4 19.16 8.16 4.53
N GLU A 5 18.71 7.37 3.56
CA GLU A 5 18.20 7.90 2.31
C GLU A 5 16.86 8.59 2.54
N HIS A 6 16.69 9.76 1.92
CA HIS A 6 15.48 10.55 2.01
C HIS A 6 15.11 11.01 0.60
N TRP A 7 13.83 11.27 0.40
CA TRP A 7 13.32 11.80 -0.85
C TRP A 7 13.88 13.20 -1.14
N GLY A 8 14.35 13.41 -2.37
CA GLY A 8 14.93 14.69 -2.79
C GLY A 8 13.91 15.83 -2.95
N SER A 9 12.64 15.53 -3.19
CA SER A 9 11.58 16.54 -3.31
C SER A 9 10.20 16.00 -2.92
N ARG A 10 9.31 16.89 -2.46
CA ARG A 10 7.91 16.53 -2.14
C ARG A 10 7.15 16.06 -3.38
N VAL A 11 7.38 16.71 -4.53
CA VAL A 11 6.77 16.33 -5.80
C VAL A 11 7.23 14.93 -6.22
N GLY A 12 8.52 14.62 -6.05
CA GLY A 12 9.06 13.28 -6.31
C GLY A 12 8.39 12.20 -5.47
N VAL A 13 8.14 12.46 -4.18
CA VAL A 13 7.36 11.55 -3.31
C VAL A 13 5.97 11.33 -3.88
N ILE A 14 5.25 12.42 -4.17
CA ILE A 14 3.86 12.34 -4.62
C ILE A 14 3.77 11.56 -5.94
N LEU A 15 4.67 11.81 -6.89
CA LEU A 15 4.74 11.09 -8.16
C LEU A 15 5.07 9.61 -7.96
N ALA A 16 6.03 9.27 -7.09
CA ALA A 16 6.38 7.87 -6.82
C ALA A 16 5.20 7.09 -6.21
N VAL A 17 4.44 7.72 -5.32
CA VAL A 17 3.25 7.12 -4.68
C VAL A 17 2.11 6.97 -5.67
N MET A 18 1.85 8.00 -6.48
CA MET A 18 0.85 7.92 -7.54
C MET A 18 1.21 6.82 -8.55
N GLY A 19 2.49 6.71 -8.95
CA GLY A 19 2.97 5.63 -9.80
C GLY A 19 2.83 4.25 -9.17
N SER A 20 3.02 4.12 -7.86
CA SER A 20 2.79 2.86 -7.15
C SER A 20 1.30 2.49 -7.04
N ALA A 21 0.39 3.47 -7.00
CA ALA A 21 -1.04 3.25 -6.85
C ALA A 21 -1.79 3.11 -8.20
N ILE A 22 -1.28 3.74 -9.25
CA ILE A 22 -1.86 3.71 -10.60
C ILE A 22 -1.22 2.60 -11.41
N GLY A 23 -2.00 1.57 -11.76
CA GLY A 23 -1.53 0.46 -12.57
C GLY A 23 -2.65 -0.29 -13.28
N LEU A 24 -2.40 -1.56 -13.63
CA LEU A 24 -3.34 -2.44 -14.35
C LEU A 24 -4.70 -2.55 -13.65
N GLY A 25 -4.74 -2.42 -12.32
CA GLY A 25 -5.98 -2.40 -11.56
C GLY A 25 -6.94 -1.29 -12.00
N ASN A 26 -6.43 -0.09 -12.29
CA ASN A 26 -7.27 1.05 -12.67
C ASN A 26 -7.78 0.95 -14.11
N PHE A 27 -7.00 0.37 -15.01
CA PHE A 27 -7.34 0.29 -16.43
C PHE A 27 -8.05 -1.01 -16.82
N LEU A 28 -7.76 -2.14 -16.16
CA LEU A 28 -8.32 -3.44 -16.50
C LEU A 28 -9.37 -3.90 -15.48
N ARG A 29 -9.01 -3.89 -14.19
CA ARG A 29 -9.87 -4.45 -13.14
C ARG A 29 -11.07 -3.55 -12.84
N PHE A 30 -10.86 -2.24 -12.70
CA PHE A 30 -11.94 -1.31 -12.36
C PHE A 30 -13.03 -1.26 -13.43
N PRO A 31 -12.74 -1.06 -14.74
CA PRO A 31 -13.78 -1.08 -15.76
C PRO A 31 -14.49 -2.43 -15.87
N GLY A 32 -13.75 -3.54 -15.71
CA GLY A 32 -14.33 -4.89 -15.71
C GLY A 32 -15.32 -5.12 -14.57
N LEU A 33 -15.00 -4.65 -13.35
CA LEU A 33 -15.92 -4.73 -12.21
C LEU A 33 -17.10 -3.77 -12.38
N ALA A 34 -16.85 -2.53 -12.80
CA ALA A 34 -17.91 -1.56 -13.02
C ALA A 34 -18.92 -2.07 -14.07
N ALA A 35 -18.47 -2.59 -15.21
CA ALA A 35 -19.34 -3.15 -16.23
C ALA A 35 -20.14 -4.37 -15.72
N LYS A 36 -19.51 -5.23 -14.90
CA LYS A 36 -20.16 -6.42 -14.33
C LYS A 36 -21.25 -6.08 -13.31
N TYR A 37 -21.06 -5.02 -12.52
CA TYR A 37 -21.95 -4.62 -11.44
C TYR A 37 -22.82 -3.39 -11.81
N GLU A 38 -23.35 -3.40 -13.04
CA GLU A 38 -24.33 -2.41 -13.52
C GLU A 38 -23.84 -0.95 -13.56
N GLY A 39 -22.52 -0.74 -13.59
CA GLY A 39 -21.84 0.54 -13.80
C GLY A 39 -22.13 1.57 -12.70
N GLY A 40 -23.23 2.31 -12.86
CA GLY A 40 -23.63 3.39 -11.95
C GLY A 40 -23.96 2.90 -10.54
N ALA A 41 -24.60 1.73 -10.42
CA ALA A 41 -24.92 1.14 -9.11
C ALA A 41 -23.65 0.76 -8.34
N PHE A 42 -22.61 0.29 -9.03
CA PHE A 42 -21.30 -0.02 -8.44
C PHE A 42 -20.58 1.20 -7.86
N MET A 43 -20.82 2.42 -8.38
CA MET A 43 -20.14 3.61 -7.88
C MET A 43 -20.52 3.99 -6.46
N ILE A 44 -21.75 3.72 -6.02
CA ILE A 44 -22.21 4.06 -4.68
C ILE A 44 -21.38 3.33 -3.60
N PRO A 45 -21.33 1.99 -3.56
CA PRO A 45 -20.50 1.28 -2.59
C PRO A 45 -18.99 1.53 -2.82
N TYR A 46 -18.56 1.79 -4.06
CA TYR A 46 -17.17 2.14 -4.36
C TYR A 46 -16.74 3.43 -3.64
N PHE A 47 -17.51 4.52 -3.76
CA PHE A 47 -17.20 5.78 -3.08
C PHE A 47 -17.33 5.67 -1.56
N VAL A 48 -18.32 4.93 -1.05
CA VAL A 48 -18.44 4.66 0.38
C VAL A 48 -17.21 3.92 0.90
N ALA A 49 -16.76 2.87 0.21
CA ALA A 49 -15.55 2.14 0.57
C ALA A 49 -14.28 3.00 0.43
N LEU A 50 -14.20 3.86 -0.59
CA LEU A 50 -13.08 4.79 -0.77
C LEU A 50 -12.94 5.73 0.43
N LEU A 51 -14.05 6.32 0.88
CA LEU A 51 -14.04 7.29 1.98
C LEU A 51 -13.87 6.64 3.35
N LEU A 52 -14.51 5.49 3.59
CA LEU A 52 -14.50 4.83 4.90
C LEU A 52 -13.33 3.86 5.10
N LEU A 53 -12.79 3.28 4.03
CA LEU A 53 -11.72 2.29 4.10
C LEU A 53 -10.47 2.78 3.35
N GLY A 54 -10.61 3.21 2.10
CA GLY A 54 -9.49 3.62 1.27
C GLY A 54 -8.65 4.74 1.90
N LEU A 55 -9.27 5.88 2.22
CA LEU A 55 -8.57 7.02 2.82
C LEU A 55 -8.00 6.71 4.22
N PRO A 56 -8.77 6.12 5.16
CA PRO A 56 -8.23 5.83 6.49
C PRO A 56 -7.09 4.82 6.48
N ILE A 57 -7.18 3.77 5.66
CA ILE A 57 -6.11 2.77 5.53
C ILE A 57 -4.85 3.42 4.93
N ALA A 58 -4.99 4.23 3.88
CA ALA A 58 -3.86 4.93 3.28
C ALA A 58 -3.13 5.85 4.28
N TRP A 59 -3.87 6.61 5.10
CA TRP A 59 -3.27 7.43 6.15
C TRP A 59 -2.62 6.62 7.26
N LEU A 60 -3.21 5.49 7.65
CA LEU A 60 -2.61 4.58 8.63
C LEU A 60 -1.29 4.01 8.09
N GLU A 61 -1.27 3.46 6.89
CA GLU A 61 -0.07 2.89 6.27
C GLU A 61 1.05 3.93 6.13
N TRP A 62 0.70 5.13 5.69
CA TRP A 62 1.64 6.23 5.56
C TRP A 62 2.24 6.66 6.91
N SER A 63 1.40 6.74 7.93
CA SER A 63 1.82 7.10 9.30
C SER A 63 2.73 6.03 9.90
N MET A 64 2.37 4.75 9.73
CA MET A 64 3.17 3.61 10.19
C MET A 64 4.53 3.54 9.47
N GLY A 65 4.55 3.75 8.16
CA GLY A 65 5.77 3.76 7.35
C GLY A 65 6.74 4.87 7.77
N ARG A 66 6.23 6.09 7.97
CA ARG A 66 7.03 7.22 8.49
C ARG A 66 7.58 6.94 9.89
N TYR A 67 6.73 6.47 10.80
CA TYR A 67 7.12 6.12 12.17
C TYR A 67 8.21 5.04 12.21
N GLY A 68 8.09 4.04 11.35
CA GLY A 68 9.11 3.00 11.16
C GLY A 68 10.43 3.58 10.64
N GLY A 69 10.38 4.39 9.59
CA GLY A 69 11.55 5.00 8.95
C GLY A 69 12.35 5.90 9.90
N ASP A 70 11.67 6.67 10.74
CA ASP A 70 12.31 7.49 11.79
C ASP A 70 13.12 6.62 12.77
N LYS A 71 12.64 5.41 13.05
CA LYS A 71 13.33 4.41 13.89
C LYS A 71 14.31 3.51 13.13
N GLY A 72 14.42 3.66 11.81
CA GLY A 72 15.31 2.87 10.96
C GLY A 72 14.73 1.53 10.48
N TYR A 73 13.42 1.33 10.60
CA TYR A 73 12.72 0.16 10.10
C TYR A 73 11.93 0.50 8.82
N HIS A 74 12.26 -0.13 7.70
CA HIS A 74 11.60 0.12 6.41
C HIS A 74 10.74 -1.05 5.92
N SER A 75 10.64 -2.12 6.70
CA SER A 75 9.89 -3.34 6.35
C SER A 75 8.80 -3.62 7.37
N SER A 76 7.71 -4.27 6.94
CA SER A 76 6.56 -4.56 7.80
C SER A 76 6.92 -5.25 9.13
N PRO A 77 7.74 -6.31 9.20
CA PRO A 77 8.18 -6.89 10.49
C PRO A 77 8.88 -5.91 11.42
N GLY A 78 9.69 -5.00 10.87
CA GLY A 78 10.40 -3.98 11.63
C GLY A 78 9.46 -2.88 12.14
N ILE A 79 8.51 -2.45 11.32
CA ILE A 79 7.48 -1.48 11.70
C ILE A 79 6.59 -2.05 12.81
N PHE A 80 6.15 -3.31 12.70
CA PHE A 80 5.36 -3.98 13.73
C PHE A 80 6.13 -4.13 15.05
N ARG A 81 7.44 -4.40 14.99
CA ARG A 81 8.31 -4.38 16.18
C ARG A 81 8.36 -3.01 16.86
N ALA A 82 8.35 -1.95 16.06
CA ALA A 82 8.41 -0.57 16.54
C ALA A 82 7.08 -0.07 17.14
N LEU A 83 5.95 -0.57 16.63
CA LEU A 83 4.59 -0.23 17.08
C LEU A 83 4.17 -1.07 18.29
N TRP A 84 4.42 -2.38 18.24
CA TRP A 84 4.03 -3.33 19.28
C TRP A 84 5.27 -3.99 19.89
N LYS A 85 5.58 -3.62 21.14
CA LYS A 85 6.75 -4.08 21.91
C LYS A 85 6.73 -5.56 22.34
N TRP A 86 5.81 -6.37 21.80
CA TRP A 86 5.73 -7.80 22.11
C TRP A 86 6.68 -8.62 21.24
N LYS A 87 7.31 -9.66 21.80
CA LYS A 87 8.33 -10.47 21.11
C LYS A 87 7.81 -11.16 19.84
N GLY A 88 6.50 -11.42 19.76
CA GLY A 88 5.89 -12.05 18.59
C GLY A 88 5.35 -11.09 17.53
N SER A 89 5.40 -9.76 17.74
CA SER A 89 4.89 -8.78 16.75
C SER A 89 5.59 -8.86 15.37
N PRO A 90 6.89 -9.20 15.24
CA PRO A 90 7.51 -9.31 13.92
C PRO A 90 6.93 -10.43 13.06
N TYR A 91 6.41 -11.51 13.67
CA TYR A 91 5.79 -12.62 12.92
C TYR A 91 4.48 -12.18 12.26
N PHE A 92 3.70 -11.30 12.92
CA PHE A 92 2.53 -10.70 12.30
C PHE A 92 2.91 -9.78 11.13
N GLY A 93 3.97 -8.99 11.29
CA GLY A 93 4.47 -8.14 10.20
C GLY A 93 5.00 -8.93 9.00
N PHE A 94 5.43 -10.19 9.19
CA PHE A 94 5.86 -11.06 8.10
C PHE A 94 4.73 -11.37 7.11
N LEU A 95 3.49 -11.50 7.59
CA LEU A 95 2.33 -11.68 6.72
C LEU A 95 2.16 -10.52 5.73
N GLY A 96 2.51 -9.30 6.15
CA GLY A 96 2.49 -8.13 5.29
C GLY A 96 3.52 -8.14 4.15
N LEU A 97 4.52 -9.03 4.19
CA LEU A 97 5.47 -9.23 3.08
C LEU A 97 5.00 -10.29 2.09
N LEU A 98 4.21 -11.26 2.54
CA LEU A 98 3.74 -12.35 1.68
C LEU A 98 2.76 -11.87 0.60
N VAL A 99 1.89 -10.92 0.96
CA VAL A 99 0.89 -10.36 0.04
C VAL A 99 1.54 -9.67 -1.17
N PRO A 100 2.44 -8.67 -1.01
CA PRO A 100 3.06 -8.01 -2.16
C PRO A 100 3.94 -8.97 -2.97
N VAL A 101 4.64 -9.91 -2.34
CA VAL A 101 5.44 -10.93 -3.06
C VAL A 101 4.54 -11.81 -3.93
N GLY A 102 3.44 -12.33 -3.37
CA GLY A 102 2.49 -13.15 -4.11
C GLY A 102 1.81 -12.40 -5.25
N ILE A 103 1.47 -11.13 -5.04
CA ILE A 103 0.94 -10.27 -6.11
C ILE A 103 1.97 -10.07 -7.22
N TYR A 104 3.21 -9.74 -6.86
CA TYR A 104 4.27 -9.45 -7.81
C TYR A 104 4.57 -10.62 -8.76
N MET A 105 4.49 -11.86 -8.27
CA MET A 105 4.76 -13.07 -9.07
C MET A 105 3.91 -13.19 -10.34
N TYR A 106 2.62 -12.82 -10.28
CA TYR A 106 1.76 -12.83 -11.47
C TYR A 106 1.65 -11.46 -12.13
N TYR A 107 1.76 -10.38 -11.35
CA TYR A 107 1.57 -9.03 -11.86
C TYR A 107 2.64 -8.68 -12.91
N VAL A 108 3.90 -9.06 -12.66
CA VAL A 108 5.00 -8.88 -13.63
C VAL A 108 4.78 -9.65 -14.92
N PHE A 109 4.21 -10.86 -14.83
CA PHE A 109 3.93 -11.67 -16.01
C PHE A 109 2.83 -11.05 -16.91
N ILE A 110 1.86 -10.34 -16.31
CA ILE A 110 0.81 -9.64 -17.07
C ILE A 110 1.32 -8.32 -17.65
N GLU A 111 2.30 -7.71 -16.98
CA GLU A 111 2.94 -6.46 -17.42
C GLU A 111 3.92 -6.66 -18.58
N ALA A 112 4.58 -7.82 -18.64
CA ALA A 112 5.53 -8.22 -19.68
C ALA A 112 4.85 -8.63 -21.00
#